data_AF-A0A6J8BCK0-F1
#
_entry.id   AF-A0A6J8BCK0-F1
#
_cell.length_a   1.000
_cell.length_b   1.000
_cell.length_c   1.000
_cell.angle_alpha   90.00
_cell.angle_beta   90.00
_cell.angle_gamma   90.00
#
_symmetry.space_group_name_H-M   'P 1'
#
loop_
_entity.id
_entity.type
_entity.pdbx_description
1 polymer ?
#
loop_
_entity_poly.entity_id
_entity_poly.type
_entity_poly.pdbx_seq_one_letter_code
_entity_poly.pdbx_strand_id
1 'polypeptide(L)'
;MSLCETHLTSQDKINVPGYTWFGFNRSKIHRKAPKASGGVGVLVKNWLFELFNVSVVDKSFDGILGIKFTGRSTEFEFLVFACYLPPENSSRGRDAQSFYAHLLSQIYMSNENDGIYLIGDFNSRIGSLSETLNDIDNLPKRQPLDKSINQHGHELLDFLNEAKFCVLNGRFPNDNFTSISKKGKAVVDYICVPQDIYEYLNYFKVLTIHSIVNDNRLLELIGDKSKLPDHSVIMCEFKVTHHGLS
;
A
#
# COMPACT_ATOMS: atom_id res chain seq x y z
N MET A 1 -7.97 3.19 3.78
CA MET A 1 -6.61 3.47 4.30
C MET A 1 -5.94 2.15 4.60
N SER A 2 -4.84 1.83 3.91
CA SER A 2 -3.98 0.67 4.21
C SER A 2 -3.03 1.02 5.35
N LEU A 3 -2.79 0.09 6.26
CA LEU A 3 -1.94 0.22 7.43
C LEU A 3 -1.00 -0.98 7.51
N CYS A 4 0.30 -0.72 7.59
CA CYS A 4 1.35 -1.72 7.76
C CYS A 4 1.93 -1.67 9.18
N GLU A 5 2.60 -2.73 9.60
CA GLU A 5 3.21 -2.86 10.93
C GLU A 5 2.24 -2.53 12.07
N THR A 6 1.05 -3.11 12.04
CA THR A 6 0.00 -2.82 13.02
C THR A 6 0.38 -3.28 14.43
N HIS A 7 1.27 -4.28 14.54
CA HIS A 7 1.71 -4.90 15.80
C HIS A 7 0.57 -5.44 16.67
N LEU A 8 -0.63 -5.59 16.08
CA LEU A 8 -1.81 -6.10 16.74
C LEU A 8 -1.76 -7.63 16.84
N THR A 9 -2.39 -8.16 17.88
CA THR A 9 -2.43 -9.59 18.15
C THR A 9 -3.83 -10.14 18.02
N SER A 10 -3.97 -11.37 17.55
CA SER A 10 -5.24 -12.11 17.60
C SER A 10 -6.43 -11.29 17.05
N GLN A 11 -7.40 -10.94 17.92
CA GLN A 11 -8.65 -10.24 17.57
C GLN A 11 -8.60 -8.74 17.86
N ASP A 12 -7.43 -8.18 18.18
CA ASP A 12 -7.30 -6.75 18.45
C ASP A 12 -7.73 -5.93 17.21
N LYS A 13 -8.40 -4.80 17.44
CA LYS A 13 -8.90 -3.94 16.37
C LYS A 13 -8.48 -2.50 16.61
N ILE A 14 -8.23 -1.78 15.53
CA ILE A 14 -8.12 -0.33 15.58
C ILE A 14 -9.54 0.24 15.52
N ASN A 15 -9.90 1.04 16.53
CA ASN A 15 -11.19 1.72 16.56
C ASN A 15 -11.01 3.19 16.17
N VAL A 16 -11.56 3.57 15.02
CA VAL A 16 -11.61 4.96 14.55
C VAL A 16 -13.07 5.29 14.24
N PRO A 17 -13.66 6.34 14.85
CA PRO A 17 -15.04 6.73 14.58
C PRO A 17 -15.30 6.92 13.08
N GLY A 18 -16.37 6.30 12.59
CA GLY A 18 -16.76 6.35 11.18
C GLY A 18 -15.96 5.42 10.25
N TYR A 19 -15.14 4.52 10.79
CA TYR A 19 -14.43 3.50 10.02
C TYR A 19 -14.68 2.09 10.55
N THR A 20 -14.62 1.13 9.63
CA THR A 20 -14.61 -0.31 9.91
C THR A 20 -13.22 -0.86 9.64
N TRP A 21 -12.73 -1.67 10.57
CA TRP A 21 -11.39 -2.29 10.53
C TRP A 21 -11.44 -3.71 9.97
N PHE A 22 -10.59 -3.96 8.97
CA PHE A 22 -10.22 -5.29 8.49
C PHE A 22 -8.74 -5.50 8.78
N GLY A 23 -8.39 -6.49 9.60
CA GLY A 23 -7.02 -6.73 10.00
C GLY A 23 -6.57 -8.16 9.69
N PHE A 24 -5.35 -8.29 9.20
CA PHE A 24 -4.59 -9.53 9.27
C PHE A 24 -3.53 -9.40 10.35
N ASN A 25 -3.98 -9.59 11.58
CA ASN A 25 -3.13 -9.54 12.77
C ASN A 25 -2.27 -10.79 12.87
N ARG A 26 -1.14 -10.67 13.56
CA ARG A 26 -0.26 -11.81 13.80
C ARG A 26 -0.83 -12.70 14.90
N SER A 27 -0.94 -13.99 14.61
CA SER A 27 -1.40 -15.02 15.55
C SER A 27 -0.30 -15.54 16.47
N LYS A 28 0.98 -15.46 16.06
CA LYS A 28 2.13 -15.99 16.80
C LYS A 28 3.11 -14.89 17.17
N ILE A 29 3.23 -14.61 18.46
CA ILE A 29 4.30 -13.78 19.04
C ILE A 29 5.47 -14.71 19.34
N HIS A 30 6.68 -14.36 18.91
CA HIS A 30 7.87 -15.11 19.29
C HIS A 30 8.02 -15.08 20.82
N ARG A 31 8.35 -16.22 21.46
CA ARG A 31 8.35 -16.36 22.94
C ARG A 31 9.20 -15.32 23.69
N LYS A 32 10.20 -14.73 23.00
CA LYS A 32 11.09 -13.70 23.55
C LYS A 32 10.77 -12.27 23.08
N ALA A 33 9.77 -12.08 22.23
CA ALA A 33 9.43 -10.77 21.70
C ALA A 33 8.41 -10.07 22.62
N PRO A 34 8.64 -8.80 23.00
CA PRO A 34 7.72 -8.06 23.87
C PRO A 34 6.40 -7.67 23.18
N LYS A 35 6.34 -7.74 21.84
CA LYS A 35 5.17 -7.39 21.01
C LYS A 35 5.12 -8.28 19.76
N ALA A 36 3.94 -8.36 19.14
CA ALA A 36 3.83 -8.88 17.78
C ALA A 36 4.62 -7.99 16.79
N SER A 37 5.11 -8.59 15.70
CA SER A 37 5.88 -7.89 14.65
C SER A 37 5.24 -8.14 13.29
N GLY A 38 5.06 -7.05 12.53
CA GLY A 38 4.33 -7.01 11.26
C GLY A 38 2.82 -6.83 11.48
N GLY A 39 2.04 -7.38 10.54
CA GLY A 39 0.57 -7.25 10.52
C GLY A 39 0.15 -6.13 9.57
N VAL A 40 -0.96 -6.34 8.88
CA VAL A 40 -1.54 -5.38 7.93
C VAL A 40 -3.02 -5.19 8.21
N GLY A 41 -3.57 -4.07 7.78
CA GLY A 41 -5.01 -3.89 7.81
C GLY A 41 -5.50 -2.72 6.97
N VAL A 42 -6.81 -2.67 6.82
CA VAL A 42 -7.51 -1.64 6.07
C VAL A 42 -8.61 -1.03 6.93
N LEU A 43 -8.60 0.30 7.02
CA LEU A 43 -9.73 1.07 7.52
C LEU A 43 -10.58 1.54 6.34
N VAL A 44 -11.86 1.16 6.36
CA VAL A 44 -12.86 1.51 5.35
C VAL A 44 -13.88 2.46 5.96
N LYS A 45 -14.17 3.58 5.30
CA LYS A 45 -15.20 4.52 5.78
C LYS A 45 -16.58 3.85 5.81
N ASN A 46 -17.34 4.04 6.88
CA ASN A 46 -18.61 3.36 7.09
C ASN A 46 -19.65 3.67 5.99
N TRP A 47 -19.66 4.89 5.45
CA TRP A 47 -20.59 5.24 4.37
C TRP A 47 -20.33 4.45 3.08
N LEU A 48 -19.11 3.91 2.86
CA LEU A 48 -18.84 3.06 1.69
C LEU A 48 -19.65 1.75 1.73
N PHE A 49 -20.08 1.29 2.91
CA PHE A 49 -20.90 0.09 3.03
C PHE A 49 -22.34 0.30 2.53
N GLU A 50 -22.77 1.55 2.36
CA GLU A 50 -24.05 1.90 1.73
C GLU A 50 -23.98 1.70 0.21
N LEU A 51 -22.78 1.82 -0.38
CA LEU A 51 -22.55 1.70 -1.82
C LEU A 51 -21.99 0.33 -2.23
N PHE A 52 -21.20 -0.29 -1.35
CA PHE A 52 -20.45 -1.52 -1.62
C PHE A 52 -20.76 -2.62 -0.61
N ASN A 53 -20.78 -3.85 -1.09
CA ASN A 53 -20.50 -5.01 -0.26
C ASN A 53 -18.98 -5.17 -0.14
N VAL A 54 -18.46 -5.16 1.09
CA VAL A 54 -17.02 -5.19 1.36
C VAL A 54 -16.67 -6.50 2.04
N SER A 55 -15.72 -7.25 1.47
CA SER A 55 -15.33 -8.58 1.97
C SER A 55 -13.83 -8.80 1.90
N VAL A 56 -13.31 -9.66 2.80
CA VAL A 56 -11.92 -10.10 2.74
C VAL A 56 -11.83 -11.25 1.74
N VAL A 57 -11.00 -11.10 0.71
CA VAL A 57 -10.78 -12.11 -0.34
C VAL A 57 -9.44 -12.81 -0.22
N ASP A 58 -8.43 -12.14 0.36
CA ASP A 58 -7.16 -12.78 0.67
C ASP A 58 -6.66 -12.40 2.06
N LYS A 59 -6.19 -13.41 2.78
CA LYS A 59 -5.50 -13.34 4.07
C LYS A 59 -4.65 -14.60 4.30
N SER A 60 -4.26 -15.26 3.22
CA SER A 60 -3.56 -16.55 3.25
C SER A 60 -2.04 -16.38 3.27
N PHE A 61 -1.55 -15.26 2.70
CA PHE A 61 -0.14 -14.95 2.66
C PHE A 61 0.21 -13.86 3.66
N ASP A 62 1.22 -14.14 4.47
CA ASP A 62 1.63 -13.26 5.53
C ASP A 62 2.10 -11.88 5.03
N GLY A 63 1.49 -10.82 5.54
CA GLY A 63 1.75 -9.45 5.06
C GLY A 63 0.88 -9.03 3.88
N ILE A 64 -0.04 -9.86 3.41
CA ILE A 64 -1.00 -9.51 2.35
C ILE A 64 -2.43 -9.63 2.87
N LEU A 65 -3.22 -8.56 2.71
CA LEU A 65 -4.65 -8.55 2.98
C LEU A 65 -5.39 -7.98 1.77
N GLY A 66 -6.13 -8.82 1.06
CA GLY A 66 -6.99 -8.44 -0.05
C GLY A 66 -8.41 -8.15 0.41
N ILE A 67 -8.92 -6.95 0.10
CA ILE A 67 -10.30 -6.53 0.34
C ILE A 67 -10.98 -6.28 -0.99
N LYS A 68 -12.11 -6.94 -1.23
CA LYS A 68 -12.95 -6.74 -2.41
C LYS A 68 -14.13 -5.83 -2.07
N PHE A 69 -14.39 -4.90 -2.98
CA PHE A 69 -15.54 -4.00 -2.98
C PHE A 69 -16.41 -4.35 -4.18
N THR A 70 -17.64 -4.80 -3.93
CA THR A 70 -18.63 -5.11 -4.97
C THR A 70 -19.76 -4.11 -4.89
N GLY A 71 -20.06 -3.40 -5.98
CA GLY A 71 -21.15 -2.44 -6.04
C GLY A 71 -22.49 -3.07 -5.67
N ARG A 72 -23.29 -2.40 -4.83
CA ARG A 72 -24.62 -2.90 -4.45
C ARG A 72 -25.67 -2.67 -5.53
N SER A 73 -25.48 -1.62 -6.32
CA SER A 73 -26.42 -1.18 -7.37
C SER A 73 -25.76 -1.15 -8.74
N THR A 74 -24.53 -1.62 -8.86
CA THR A 74 -23.69 -1.55 -10.06
C THR A 74 -22.91 -2.84 -10.20
N GLU A 75 -22.50 -3.20 -11.41
CA GLU A 75 -21.57 -4.31 -11.65
C GLU A 75 -20.12 -3.96 -11.32
N PHE A 76 -19.84 -2.70 -10.97
CA PHE A 76 -18.50 -2.24 -10.63
C PHE A 76 -17.91 -2.96 -9.40
N GLU A 77 -16.75 -3.56 -9.57
CA GLU A 77 -16.00 -4.26 -8.55
C GLU A 77 -14.51 -3.92 -8.58
N PHE A 78 -13.90 -3.71 -7.41
CA PHE A 78 -12.46 -3.51 -7.32
C PHE A 78 -11.84 -4.14 -6.07
N LEU A 79 -10.53 -4.35 -6.13
CA LEU A 79 -9.74 -4.92 -5.04
C LEU A 79 -8.72 -3.93 -4.50
N VAL A 80 -8.55 -3.94 -3.18
CA VAL A 80 -7.45 -3.26 -2.49
C VAL A 80 -6.65 -4.29 -1.73
N PHE A 81 -5.37 -4.44 -2.08
CA PHE A 81 -4.40 -5.24 -1.35
C PHE A 81 -3.55 -4.33 -0.45
N ALA A 82 -3.65 -4.56 0.86
CA ALA A 82 -2.71 -4.01 1.83
C ALA A 82 -1.49 -4.92 1.92
N CYS A 83 -0.31 -4.37 1.60
CA CYS A 83 0.92 -5.13 1.41
C CYS A 83 2.01 -4.68 2.39
N TYR A 84 2.59 -5.62 3.14
CA TYR A 84 3.77 -5.43 3.96
C TYR A 84 4.77 -6.54 3.70
N LEU A 85 5.81 -6.23 2.93
CA LEU A 85 6.96 -7.09 2.74
C LEU A 85 8.05 -6.67 3.73
N PRO A 86 8.44 -7.52 4.71
CA PRO A 86 9.47 -7.16 5.67
C PRO A 86 10.82 -6.83 5.01
N PRO A 87 11.73 -6.09 5.66
CA PRO A 87 13.04 -5.77 5.09
C PRO A 87 13.83 -7.01 4.65
N GLU A 88 14.58 -6.92 3.55
CA GLU A 88 15.34 -8.04 2.93
C GLU A 88 16.29 -8.77 3.90
N ASN A 89 16.85 -8.03 4.86
CA ASN A 89 17.77 -8.57 5.86
C ASN A 89 17.06 -9.22 7.05
N SER A 90 15.73 -9.12 7.15
CA SER A 90 14.94 -9.79 8.16
C SER A 90 14.72 -11.26 7.79
N SER A 91 14.54 -12.13 8.79
CA SER A 91 14.25 -13.56 8.55
C SER A 91 13.02 -13.82 7.68
N ARG A 92 12.09 -12.86 7.60
CA ARG A 92 10.82 -12.97 6.87
C ARG A 92 10.82 -12.21 5.55
N GLY A 93 11.80 -11.35 5.30
CA GLY A 93 11.92 -10.61 4.04
C GLY A 93 12.70 -11.39 2.97
N ARG A 94 13.44 -12.44 3.33
CA ARG A 94 14.32 -13.17 2.40
C ARG A 94 13.61 -13.86 1.23
N ASP A 95 12.29 -14.01 1.28
CA ASP A 95 11.49 -14.72 0.28
C ASP A 95 10.46 -13.78 -0.36
N ALA A 96 10.96 -12.68 -0.92
CA ALA A 96 10.15 -11.71 -1.64
C ALA A 96 9.59 -12.29 -2.96
N GLN A 97 10.26 -13.27 -3.57
CA GLN A 97 9.75 -14.02 -4.72
C GLN A 97 8.41 -14.69 -4.43
N SER A 98 8.27 -15.43 -3.33
CA SER A 98 6.99 -16.08 -2.99
C SER A 98 5.89 -15.05 -2.67
N PHE A 99 6.27 -13.90 -2.10
CA PHE A 99 5.34 -12.79 -1.85
C PHE A 99 4.77 -12.24 -3.15
N TYR A 100 5.63 -11.95 -4.13
CA TYR A 100 5.19 -11.43 -5.44
C TYR A 100 4.49 -12.49 -6.30
N ALA A 101 4.93 -13.75 -6.26
CA ALA A 101 4.24 -14.85 -6.94
C ALA A 101 2.81 -15.03 -6.42
N HIS A 102 2.60 -14.89 -5.10
CA HIS A 102 1.28 -14.90 -4.51
C HIS A 102 0.42 -13.73 -5.00
N LEU A 103 0.93 -12.49 -4.95
CA LEU A 103 0.21 -11.32 -5.48
C LEU A 103 -0.15 -11.49 -6.96
N LEU A 104 0.78 -11.99 -7.76
CA LEU A 104 0.56 -12.24 -9.19
C LEU A 104 -0.56 -13.26 -9.41
N SER A 105 -0.60 -14.33 -8.62
CA SER A 105 -1.72 -15.30 -8.66
C SER A 105 -3.06 -14.64 -8.34
N GLN A 106 -3.11 -13.73 -7.36
CA GLN A 106 -4.33 -13.02 -6.99
C GLN A 106 -4.79 -12.06 -8.09
N ILE A 107 -3.85 -11.40 -8.77
CA ILE A 107 -4.14 -10.53 -9.92
C ILE A 107 -4.74 -11.36 -11.07
N TYR A 108 -4.14 -12.48 -11.43
CA TYR A 108 -4.68 -13.34 -12.49
C TYR A 108 -6.05 -13.92 -12.16
N MET A 109 -6.30 -14.26 -10.89
CA MET A 109 -7.61 -14.74 -10.43
C MET A 109 -8.69 -13.64 -10.39
N SER A 110 -8.28 -12.37 -10.44
CA SER A 110 -9.16 -11.20 -10.31
C SER A 110 -9.14 -10.31 -11.55
N ASN A 111 -8.75 -10.86 -12.72
CA ASN A 111 -8.57 -10.08 -13.95
C ASN A 111 -9.88 -9.52 -14.53
N GLU A 112 -11.03 -10.02 -14.10
CA GLU A 112 -12.36 -9.51 -14.46
C GLU A 112 -12.79 -8.30 -13.61
N ASN A 113 -12.05 -7.96 -12.55
CA ASN A 113 -12.37 -6.80 -11.72
C ASN A 113 -11.96 -5.49 -12.39
N ASP A 114 -12.79 -4.46 -12.25
CA ASP A 114 -12.59 -3.14 -12.87
C ASP A 114 -11.36 -2.40 -12.35
N GLY A 115 -10.83 -2.79 -11.19
CA GLY A 115 -9.63 -2.21 -10.64
C GLY A 115 -8.97 -3.08 -9.57
N ILE A 116 -7.64 -3.06 -9.54
CA ILE A 116 -6.84 -3.70 -8.51
C ILE A 116 -5.81 -2.69 -8.01
N TYR A 117 -5.73 -2.47 -6.71
CA TYR A 117 -4.81 -1.50 -6.10
C TYR A 117 -3.91 -2.21 -5.09
N LEU A 118 -2.60 -2.12 -5.25
CA LEU A 118 -1.64 -2.65 -4.27
C LEU A 118 -1.05 -1.47 -3.49
N ILE A 119 -1.18 -1.50 -2.16
CA ILE A 119 -0.86 -0.36 -1.31
C ILE A 119 -0.16 -0.82 -0.05
N GLY A 120 1.07 -0.33 0.18
CA GLY A 120 1.74 -0.48 1.46
C GLY A 120 3.25 -0.43 1.36
N ASP A 121 3.91 -0.96 2.38
CA ASP A 121 5.37 -0.97 2.52
C ASP A 121 5.95 -2.25 1.91
N PHE A 122 6.61 -2.10 0.78
CA PHE A 122 7.25 -3.20 0.08
C PHE A 122 8.72 -3.38 0.51
N ASN A 123 9.27 -2.52 1.37
CA ASN A 123 10.70 -2.45 1.69
C ASN A 123 11.61 -2.56 0.44
N SER A 124 11.09 -2.09 -0.69
CA SER A 124 11.70 -2.20 -2.01
C SER A 124 12.20 -0.83 -2.42
N ARG A 125 13.47 -0.72 -2.78
CA ARG A 125 14.04 0.53 -3.31
C ARG A 125 14.32 0.27 -4.78
N ILE A 126 13.56 0.93 -5.66
CA ILE A 126 13.65 0.71 -7.11
C ILE A 126 14.55 1.75 -7.83
N GLY A 127 15.08 2.73 -7.09
CA GLY A 127 15.98 3.74 -7.60
C GLY A 127 15.47 4.44 -8.86
N SER A 128 16.37 4.57 -9.84
CA SER A 128 16.06 5.10 -11.17
C SER A 128 15.68 4.06 -12.21
N LEU A 129 15.46 2.80 -11.79
CA LEU A 129 14.97 1.78 -12.71
C LEU A 129 13.50 2.08 -13.08
N SER A 130 13.15 1.68 -14.30
CA SER A 130 11.83 1.84 -14.89
C SER A 130 11.12 0.51 -14.93
N GLU A 131 9.87 0.49 -14.47
CA GLU A 131 8.92 -0.62 -14.62
C GLU A 131 8.13 -0.57 -15.93
N THR A 132 8.48 0.37 -16.81
CA THR A 132 7.83 0.57 -18.11
C THR A 132 8.83 0.50 -19.24
N LEU A 133 8.43 -0.08 -20.36
CA LEU A 133 9.19 -0.09 -21.59
C LEU A 133 8.98 1.25 -22.31
N ASN A 134 10.06 2.02 -22.43
CA ASN A 134 10.04 3.28 -23.18
C ASN A 134 9.47 3.03 -24.59
N ASP A 135 8.60 3.92 -25.05
CA ASP A 135 7.97 3.93 -26.37
C ASP A 135 6.85 2.89 -26.60
N ILE A 136 6.57 2.02 -25.62
CA ILE A 136 5.42 1.09 -25.64
C ILE A 136 4.35 1.55 -24.67
N ASP A 137 4.76 1.89 -23.45
CA ASP A 137 3.82 2.25 -22.38
C ASP A 137 3.56 3.77 -22.38
N ASN A 138 2.28 4.17 -22.43
CA ASN A 138 1.85 5.57 -22.40
C ASN A 138 1.86 6.16 -20.97
N LEU A 139 2.97 5.99 -20.24
CA LEU A 139 3.09 6.44 -18.85
C LEU A 139 4.15 7.54 -18.69
N PRO A 140 3.87 8.64 -17.95
CA PRO A 140 4.85 9.69 -17.69
C PRO A 140 6.05 9.19 -16.90
N LYS A 141 7.29 9.38 -17.39
CA LYS A 141 8.51 8.89 -16.74
C LYS A 141 8.61 9.30 -15.27
N ARG A 142 8.99 8.36 -14.40
CA ARG A 142 9.24 8.64 -12.98
C ARG A 142 10.41 9.62 -12.79
N GLN A 143 10.30 10.49 -11.81
CA GLN A 143 11.34 11.35 -11.28
C GLN A 143 11.67 10.88 -9.85
N PRO A 144 12.55 9.87 -9.69
CA PRO A 144 12.78 9.23 -8.40
C PRO A 144 13.52 10.15 -7.42
N LEU A 145 12.97 10.26 -6.20
CA LEU A 145 13.64 10.94 -5.08
C LEU A 145 14.73 10.08 -4.45
N ASP A 146 14.44 8.78 -4.29
CA ASP A 146 15.39 7.79 -3.82
C ASP A 146 16.07 7.12 -5.02
N LYS A 147 17.40 7.24 -5.12
CA LYS A 147 18.21 6.68 -6.22
C LYS A 147 18.81 5.32 -5.88
N SER A 148 18.69 4.85 -4.64
CA SER A 148 19.24 3.54 -4.26
C SER A 148 18.36 2.41 -4.76
N ILE A 149 18.98 1.25 -4.96
CA ILE A 149 18.32 0.03 -5.40
C ILE A 149 18.67 -1.09 -4.41
N ASN A 150 17.72 -1.99 -4.12
CA ASN A 150 17.97 -3.21 -3.35
C ASN A 150 17.38 -4.44 -4.04
N GLN A 151 17.56 -5.64 -3.46
CA GLN A 151 17.13 -6.89 -4.10
C GLN A 151 15.61 -6.96 -4.23
N HIS A 152 14.88 -6.53 -3.20
CA HIS A 152 13.42 -6.43 -3.25
C HIS A 152 12.95 -5.47 -4.35
N GLY A 153 13.72 -4.41 -4.62
CA GLY A 153 13.46 -3.47 -5.71
C GLY A 153 13.53 -4.13 -7.08
N HIS A 154 14.50 -5.01 -7.31
CA HIS A 154 14.55 -5.79 -8.56
C HIS A 154 13.33 -6.69 -8.71
N GLU A 155 12.98 -7.44 -7.66
CA GLU A 155 11.83 -8.36 -7.67
C GLU A 155 10.49 -7.63 -7.82
N LEU A 156 10.35 -6.45 -7.21
CA LEU A 156 9.18 -5.59 -7.40
C LEU A 156 9.05 -5.17 -8.87
N LEU A 157 10.15 -4.77 -9.52
CA LEU A 157 10.11 -4.35 -10.92
C LEU A 157 9.76 -5.51 -11.85
N ASP A 158 10.31 -6.70 -11.62
CA ASP A 158 9.98 -7.90 -12.41
C ASP A 158 8.48 -8.21 -12.28
N PHE A 159 7.95 -8.22 -11.06
CA PHE A 159 6.53 -8.39 -10.79
C PHE A 159 5.65 -7.34 -11.47
N LEU A 160 5.99 -6.06 -11.37
CA LEU A 160 5.20 -4.97 -11.97
C LEU A 160 5.18 -5.08 -13.50
N ASN A 161 6.31 -5.42 -14.12
CA ASN A 161 6.42 -5.64 -15.56
C ASN A 161 5.55 -6.82 -16.03
N GLU A 162 5.57 -7.93 -15.28
CA GLU A 162 4.78 -9.12 -15.58
C GLU A 162 3.28 -8.88 -15.40
N ALA A 163 2.88 -8.22 -14.32
CA ALA A 163 1.49 -7.92 -14.01
C ALA A 163 0.90 -6.78 -14.83
N LYS A 164 1.71 -6.01 -15.59
CA LYS A 164 1.32 -4.75 -16.25
C LYS A 164 0.81 -3.71 -15.25
N PHE A 165 1.57 -3.52 -14.18
CA PHE A 165 1.35 -2.48 -13.17
C PHE A 165 2.41 -1.39 -13.28
N CYS A 166 2.16 -0.25 -12.65
CA CYS A 166 3.12 0.82 -12.45
C CYS A 166 3.03 1.37 -11.03
N VAL A 167 4.12 2.02 -10.55
CA VAL A 167 4.08 2.77 -9.30
C VAL A 167 3.70 4.22 -9.55
N LEU A 168 2.94 4.81 -8.63
CA LEU A 168 2.57 6.23 -8.71
C LEU A 168 3.66 7.17 -8.21
N ASN A 169 4.47 6.71 -7.25
CA ASN A 169 5.58 7.46 -6.69
C ASN A 169 6.56 7.91 -7.79
N GLY A 170 6.95 9.17 -7.77
CA GLY A 170 7.81 9.81 -8.75
C GLY A 170 7.10 10.28 -10.03
N ARG A 171 5.80 10.02 -10.22
CA ARG A 171 5.06 10.46 -11.43
C ARG A 171 4.23 11.74 -11.22
N PHE A 172 4.16 12.22 -9.99
CA PHE A 172 3.36 13.38 -9.60
C PHE A 172 4.19 14.44 -8.89
N PRO A 173 3.82 15.73 -8.97
CA PRO A 173 4.61 16.82 -8.42
C PRO A 173 4.68 16.84 -6.89
N ASN A 174 3.65 16.33 -6.20
CA ASN A 174 3.55 16.35 -4.73
C ASN A 174 4.14 15.09 -4.08
N ASP A 175 5.26 14.59 -4.60
CA ASP A 175 5.93 13.40 -4.09
C ASP A 175 6.90 13.71 -2.92
N ASN A 176 7.25 12.69 -2.14
CA ASN A 176 8.23 12.80 -1.05
C ASN A 176 8.81 11.43 -0.67
N PHE A 177 9.80 11.43 0.22
CA PHE A 177 10.25 10.18 0.86
C PHE A 177 9.13 9.56 1.69
N THR A 178 8.95 8.26 1.55
CA THR A 178 7.89 7.52 2.22
C THR A 178 8.34 6.90 3.53
N SER A 179 9.65 6.77 3.74
CA SER A 179 10.26 6.47 5.04
C SER A 179 11.36 7.48 5.37
N ILE A 180 11.31 8.08 6.56
CA ILE A 180 12.22 9.11 7.07
C ILE A 180 12.58 8.76 8.51
N SER A 181 13.80 8.26 8.71
CA SER A 181 14.32 7.90 10.04
C SER A 181 15.66 8.58 10.32
N LYS A 182 16.21 8.33 11.52
CA LYS A 182 17.57 8.77 11.85
C LYS A 182 18.65 8.11 10.98
N LYS A 183 18.35 6.97 10.35
CA LYS A 183 19.30 6.23 9.50
C LYS A 183 19.32 6.74 8.06
N GLY A 184 18.38 7.60 7.67
CA GLY A 184 18.26 8.10 6.31
C GLY A 184 16.81 8.16 5.87
N LYS A 185 16.63 8.36 4.57
CA LYS A 185 15.33 8.47 3.90
C LYS A 185 15.27 7.47 2.76
N ALA A 186 14.09 6.92 2.52
CA ALA A 186 13.86 5.97 1.44
C ALA A 186 12.46 6.16 0.84
N VAL A 187 12.28 5.68 -0.38
CA VAL A 187 10.96 5.41 -0.94
C VAL A 187 10.79 3.90 -0.93
N VAL A 188 9.91 3.39 -0.07
CA VAL A 188 9.64 1.95 0.13
C VAL A 188 8.15 1.62 0.22
N ASP A 189 7.34 2.59 0.63
CA ASP A 189 5.89 2.52 0.51
C ASP A 189 5.44 2.97 -0.89
N TYR A 190 4.57 2.18 -1.51
CA TYR A 190 4.07 2.43 -2.87
C TYR A 190 2.56 2.29 -2.96
N ILE A 191 1.99 3.04 -3.91
CA ILE A 191 0.71 2.69 -4.53
C ILE A 191 1.04 2.18 -5.94
N CYS A 192 0.69 0.92 -6.19
CA CYS A 192 0.85 0.27 -7.48
C CYS A 192 -0.53 0.04 -8.09
N VAL A 193 -0.65 0.32 -9.39
CA VAL A 193 -1.90 0.24 -10.14
C VAL A 193 -1.67 -0.41 -11.51
N PRO A 194 -2.68 -1.08 -12.08
CA PRO A 194 -2.69 -1.42 -13.50
C PRO A 194 -2.36 -0.19 -14.36
N GLN A 195 -1.60 -0.39 -15.43
CA GLN A 195 -1.13 0.73 -16.25
C GLN A 195 -2.29 1.45 -16.97
N ASP A 196 -3.33 0.72 -17.35
CA ASP A 196 -4.54 1.24 -17.99
C ASP A 196 -5.38 2.14 -17.07
N ILE A 197 -5.35 1.90 -15.75
CA ILE A 197 -6.10 2.76 -14.82
C ILE A 197 -5.39 4.06 -14.46
N TYR A 198 -4.15 4.25 -14.91
CA TYR A 198 -3.37 5.44 -14.60
C TYR A 198 -4.03 6.74 -15.07
N GLU A 199 -4.71 6.72 -16.22
CA GLU A 199 -5.37 7.90 -16.78
C GLU A 199 -6.53 8.43 -15.93
N TYR A 200 -7.11 7.57 -15.09
CA TYR A 200 -8.16 7.94 -14.15
C TYR A 200 -7.62 8.58 -12.88
N LEU A 201 -6.30 8.62 -12.65
CA LEU A 201 -5.74 9.30 -11.49
C LEU A 201 -5.92 10.81 -11.60
N ASN A 202 -6.51 11.39 -10.56
CA ASN A 202 -6.67 12.84 -10.43
C ASN A 202 -5.59 13.45 -9.55
N TYR A 203 -5.19 12.72 -8.50
CA TYR A 203 -4.36 13.25 -7.44
C TYR A 203 -3.47 12.18 -6.83
N PHE A 204 -2.25 12.58 -6.47
CA PHE A 204 -1.33 11.80 -5.67
C PHE A 204 -0.51 12.74 -4.78
N LYS A 205 -0.28 12.33 -3.53
CA LYS A 205 0.56 13.07 -2.60
C LYS A 205 1.18 12.16 -1.54
N VAL A 206 2.42 12.48 -1.16
CA VAL A 206 3.07 11.94 0.04
C VAL A 206 3.07 13.00 1.13
N LEU A 207 2.46 12.68 2.27
CA LEU A 207 2.36 13.52 3.47
C LEU A 207 3.32 12.98 4.53
N THR A 208 4.43 13.67 4.76
CA THR A 208 5.33 13.30 5.85
C THR A 208 4.64 13.49 7.20
N ILE A 209 4.98 12.66 8.19
CA ILE A 209 4.42 12.82 9.54
C ILE A 209 4.77 14.18 10.12
N HIS A 210 5.97 14.69 9.83
CA HIS A 210 6.37 16.02 10.27
C HIS A 210 5.49 17.13 9.70
N SER A 211 5.15 17.07 8.39
CA SER A 211 4.19 18.02 7.80
C SER A 211 2.81 17.90 8.43
N ILE A 212 2.30 16.67 8.66
CA ILE A 212 0.99 16.48 9.29
C ILE A 212 0.96 17.11 10.69
N VAL A 213 2.00 16.86 11.50
CA VAL A 213 2.09 17.37 12.87
C VAL A 213 2.18 18.89 12.90
N ASN A 214 3.01 19.49 12.05
CA ASN A 214 3.20 20.94 12.04
C ASN A 214 1.96 21.66 11.50
N ASP A 215 1.42 21.21 10.37
CA ASP A 215 0.29 21.85 9.69
C ASP A 215 -0.98 21.80 10.54
N ASN A 216 -1.13 20.77 11.38
CA ASN A 216 -2.28 20.58 12.27
C ASN A 216 -1.98 20.92 13.74
N ARG A 217 -0.80 21.48 14.04
CA ARG A 217 -0.36 21.88 15.40
C ARG A 217 -0.51 20.75 16.44
N LEU A 218 -0.13 19.53 16.07
CA LEU A 218 -0.30 18.34 16.90
C LEU A 218 0.88 18.09 17.85
N LEU A 219 1.87 18.99 17.91
CA LEU A 219 3.07 18.81 18.73
C LEU A 219 2.73 18.57 20.21
N GLU A 220 1.74 19.28 20.73
CA GLU A 220 1.30 19.16 22.13
C GLU A 220 0.59 17.83 22.44
N LEU A 221 0.16 17.09 21.42
CA LEU A 221 -0.47 15.78 21.57
C LEU A 221 0.54 14.63 21.58
N ILE A 222 1.82 14.90 21.33
CA ILE A 222 2.89 13.90 21.34
C ILE A 222 3.44 13.81 22.76
N GLY A 223 3.12 12.71 23.46
CA GLY A 223 3.67 12.46 24.78
C GLY A 223 5.20 12.33 24.78
N ASP A 224 5.86 12.69 25.88
CA ASP A 224 7.33 12.75 26.03
C ASP A 224 8.07 11.45 25.70
N LYS A 225 7.37 10.31 25.76
CA LYS A 225 7.91 8.97 25.47
C LYS A 225 7.52 8.44 24.08
N SER A 226 6.75 9.21 23.33
CA SER A 226 6.28 8.84 21.99
C SER A 226 7.26 9.34 20.94
N LYS A 227 7.44 8.54 19.89
CA LYS A 227 8.16 8.96 18.69
C LYS A 227 7.15 9.07 17.56
N LEU A 228 7.37 10.04 16.71
CA LEU A 228 6.66 10.11 15.44
C LEU A 228 6.98 8.85 14.62
N PRO A 229 5.98 8.25 13.95
CA PRO A 229 6.24 7.25 12.93
C PRO A 229 7.23 7.77 11.90
N ASP A 230 8.09 6.88 11.43
CA ASP A 230 9.07 7.15 10.38
C ASP A 230 8.49 7.01 8.97
N HIS A 231 7.34 6.34 8.81
CA HIS A 231 6.66 6.23 7.53
C HIS A 231 5.64 7.36 7.30
N SER A 232 5.64 7.91 6.09
CA SER A 232 4.73 8.93 5.59
C SER A 232 3.36 8.34 5.21
N VAL A 233 2.35 9.19 5.10
CA VAL A 233 1.04 8.81 4.55
C VAL A 233 1.05 9.05 3.04
N ILE A 234 0.73 8.04 2.25
CA ILE A 234 0.52 8.18 0.80
C ILE A 234 -0.97 8.25 0.52
N MET A 235 -1.36 9.19 -0.35
CA MET A 235 -2.75 9.41 -0.74
C MET A 235 -2.85 9.50 -2.26
N CYS A 236 -3.88 8.89 -2.82
CA CYS A 236 -4.28 9.09 -4.21
C CYS A 236 -5.79 9.24 -4.32
N GLU A 237 -6.24 9.89 -5.40
CA GLU A 237 -7.65 10.02 -5.74
C GLU A 237 -7.83 9.67 -7.22
N PHE A 238 -8.87 8.88 -7.50
CA PHE A 238 -9.27 8.50 -8.85
C PHE A 238 -10.50 9.32 -9.27
N LYS A 239 -10.57 9.67 -10.53
CA LYS A 239 -11.77 10.21 -11.17
C LYS A 239 -12.79 9.08 -11.25
N VAL A 240 -13.99 9.35 -10.75
CA VAL A 240 -15.13 8.47 -11.00
C VAL A 240 -15.61 8.76 -12.40
N THR A 241 -15.35 7.86 -13.35
CA THR A 241 -16.00 7.91 -14.66
C THR A 241 -17.39 7.28 -14.52
N HIS A 242 -18.42 8.02 -14.94
CA HIS A 242 -19.82 7.59 -14.91
C HIS A 242 -20.12 6.47 -15.92
N HIS A 243 -19.45 5.33 -15.82
CA HIS A 243 -19.79 4.15 -16.62
C HIS A 243 -20.68 3.13 -15.89
N GLY A 244 -21.15 3.43 -14.68
CA GLY A 244 -22.07 2.52 -13.97
C GLY A 244 -22.89 3.08 -12.82
N LEU A 245 -22.80 4.37 -12.48
CA LEU A 245 -23.63 5.01 -11.45
C LEU A 245 -24.67 5.90 -12.12
N SER A 246 -25.72 5.28 -12.66
CA SER A 246 -26.98 5.91 -13.09
C SER A 246 -28.13 5.39 -12.26
#